data_AF-A0A418RTV1-F1
#
_entry.id   AF-A0A418RTV1-F1
#
_cell.length_a   1.000
_cell.length_b   1.000
_cell.length_c   1.000
_cell.angle_alpha   90.00
_cell.angle_beta   90.00
_cell.angle_gamma   90.00
#
_symmetry.space_group_name_H-M   'P 1'
#
loop_
_entity.id
_entity.type
_entity.pdbx_description
1 polymer ?
#
loop_
_entity_poly.entity_id
_entity_poly.type
_entity_poly.pdbx_seq_one_letter_code
_entity_poly.pdbx_strand_id
1 'polypeptide(L)'
;MRTVDKSLFQGNKQSYIPYGDAKDDLITALGCFCSYCERQGFRSALDVEHIQHKDNFPALAFEWSNFLLSCTNCNSIKGTKAVTDTLLPDRDNTYDVFMYLEGGFIQVKPDNAFTGTQKKFFQQILNL
;
A
#
# COMPACT_ATOMS: atom_id res chain seq x y z
N MET A 1 -12.89 4.45 -6.91
CA MET A 1 -11.81 3.63 -6.31
C MET A 1 -12.34 2.24 -6.07
N ARG A 2 -11.54 1.20 -6.27
CA ARG A 2 -11.97 -0.18 -5.99
C ARG A 2 -11.82 -0.39 -4.49
N THR A 3 -12.84 -0.89 -3.81
CA THR A 3 -12.67 -1.41 -2.45
C THR A 3 -11.90 -2.73 -2.56
N VAL A 4 -10.57 -2.66 -2.48
CA VAL A 4 -9.67 -3.82 -2.58
C VAL A 4 -9.04 -4.08 -1.24
N ASP A 5 -9.83 -4.67 -0.33
CA ASP A 5 -9.33 -5.15 0.95
C ASP A 5 -8.79 -6.57 0.78
N LYS A 6 -7.45 -6.72 0.73
CA LYS A 6 -6.80 -8.02 0.60
C LYS A 6 -7.03 -8.95 1.80
N SER A 7 -7.49 -8.43 2.95
CA SER A 7 -7.85 -9.26 4.10
C SER A 7 -9.13 -10.05 3.86
N LEU A 8 -9.97 -9.61 2.93
CA LEU A 8 -11.19 -10.32 2.52
C LEU A 8 -10.92 -11.42 1.48
N PHE A 9 -9.69 -11.50 0.96
CA PHE A 9 -9.31 -12.56 0.04
C PHE A 9 -9.12 -13.87 0.81
N GLN A 10 -9.79 -14.94 0.37
CA GLN A 10 -9.82 -16.22 1.10
C GLN A 10 -8.86 -17.27 0.54
N GLY A 11 -8.19 -16.99 -0.58
CA GLY A 11 -7.36 -17.97 -1.31
C GLY A 11 -5.87 -17.98 -0.93
N ASN A 12 -5.40 -17.04 -0.12
CA ASN A 12 -3.98 -16.84 0.15
C ASN A 12 -3.46 -17.68 1.33
N LYS A 13 -2.16 -17.96 1.31
CA LYS A 13 -1.44 -18.45 2.49
C LYS A 13 -1.32 -17.33 3.52
N GLN A 14 -1.18 -17.70 4.80
CA GLN A 14 -0.89 -16.73 5.87
C GLN A 14 0.60 -16.33 5.88
N SER A 15 1.48 -17.21 5.39
CA SER A 15 2.93 -16.99 5.36
C SER A 15 3.56 -17.45 4.04
N TYR A 16 4.62 -16.77 3.60
CA TYR A 16 5.33 -17.02 2.33
C TYR A 16 6.84 -16.99 2.52
N ILE A 17 7.51 -18.12 2.22
CA ILE A 17 8.96 -18.26 2.34
C ILE A 17 9.48 -18.81 1.00
N PRO A 18 10.15 -17.99 0.16
CA PRO A 18 10.47 -16.57 0.36
C PRO A 18 9.24 -15.63 0.24
N TYR A 19 9.33 -14.42 0.81
CA TYR A 19 8.21 -13.45 0.80
C TYR A 19 7.75 -13.06 -0.62
N GLY A 20 8.65 -13.14 -1.61
CA GLY A 20 8.35 -12.84 -3.00
C GLY A 20 7.28 -13.75 -3.62
N ASP A 21 7.06 -14.94 -3.04
CA ASP A 21 6.04 -15.89 -3.51
C ASP A 21 4.61 -15.36 -3.30
N ALA A 22 4.44 -14.33 -2.45
CA ALA A 22 3.14 -13.69 -2.25
C ALA A 22 2.67 -12.84 -3.44
N LYS A 23 3.53 -12.58 -4.43
CA LYS A 23 3.28 -11.61 -5.50
C LYS A 23 2.03 -11.91 -6.32
N ASP A 24 1.85 -13.17 -6.72
CA ASP A 24 0.71 -13.56 -7.57
C ASP A 24 -0.60 -13.54 -6.79
N ASP A 25 -0.58 -13.94 -5.52
CA ASP A 25 -1.75 -13.89 -4.64
C ASP A 25 -2.13 -12.44 -4.34
N LEU A 26 -1.16 -11.55 -4.11
CA LEU A 26 -1.41 -10.10 -3.95
C LEU A 26 -2.00 -9.48 -5.21
N ILE A 27 -1.48 -9.83 -6.40
CA ILE A 27 -2.05 -9.37 -7.67
C ILE A 27 -3.47 -9.91 -7.86
N THR A 28 -3.76 -11.13 -7.43
CA THR A 28 -5.11 -11.69 -7.51
C THR A 28 -6.06 -10.96 -6.56
N ALA A 29 -5.63 -10.65 -5.34
CA ALA A 29 -6.43 -9.97 -4.33
C ALA A 29 -6.66 -8.48 -4.65
N LEU A 30 -5.63 -7.77 -5.12
CA LEU A 30 -5.64 -6.31 -5.29
C LEU A 30 -5.77 -5.88 -6.76
N GLY A 31 -5.56 -6.78 -7.72
CA GLY A 31 -5.23 -6.44 -9.10
C GLY A 31 -3.80 -5.91 -9.22
N CYS A 32 -3.37 -5.61 -10.45
CA CYS A 32 -2.05 -5.03 -10.71
C CYS A 32 -1.97 -3.53 -10.38
N PHE A 33 -2.25 -3.15 -9.13
CA PHE A 33 -2.27 -1.77 -8.68
C PHE A 33 -1.34 -1.58 -7.49
N CYS A 34 -0.64 -0.45 -7.46
CA CYS A 34 0.21 -0.08 -6.32
C CYS A 34 -0.66 0.32 -5.12
N SER A 35 -0.44 -0.33 -3.97
CA SER A 35 -1.11 -0.08 -2.68
C SER A 35 -0.83 1.30 -2.08
N TYR A 36 -0.01 2.13 -2.71
CA TYR A 36 0.22 3.52 -2.32
C TYR A 36 -0.46 4.48 -3.28
N CYS A 37 -0.04 4.48 -4.54
CA CYS A 37 -0.44 5.49 -5.52
C CYS A 37 -1.58 5.07 -6.46
N GLU A 38 -2.17 3.88 -6.27
CA GLU A 38 -3.24 3.33 -7.12
C GLU A 38 -2.90 3.29 -8.61
N ARG A 39 -1.63 3.43 -8.98
CA ARG A 39 -1.21 3.32 -10.37
C ARG A 39 -1.25 1.85 -10.78
N GLN A 40 -1.95 1.57 -11.88
CA GLN A 40 -1.90 0.27 -12.52
C GLN A 40 -0.51 0.05 -13.13
N GLY A 41 0.06 -1.12 -12.88
CA GLY A 41 1.34 -1.54 -13.44
C GLY A 41 1.26 -2.90 -14.12
N PHE A 42 2.29 -3.24 -14.88
CA PHE A 42 2.50 -4.64 -15.25
C PHE A 42 3.01 -5.41 -14.03
N ARG A 43 2.83 -6.73 -14.01
CA ARG A 43 3.36 -7.61 -12.96
C ARG A 43 4.86 -7.39 -12.70
N SER A 44 5.64 -7.09 -13.73
CA SER A 44 7.08 -6.84 -13.62
C SER A 44 7.43 -5.49 -12.99
N ALA A 45 6.48 -4.54 -12.94
CA ALA A 45 6.67 -3.20 -12.41
C ALA A 45 6.16 -3.02 -10.96
N LEU A 46 5.66 -4.10 -10.36
CA LEU A 46 5.12 -4.14 -9.01
C LEU A 46 5.85 -5.21 -8.22
N ASP A 47 6.15 -4.98 -6.95
CA ASP A 47 6.86 -5.92 -6.10
C ASP A 47 6.15 -6.08 -4.75
N VAL A 48 6.44 -7.21 -4.08
CA VAL A 48 6.01 -7.44 -2.71
C VAL A 48 6.80 -6.51 -1.81
N GLU A 49 6.10 -5.62 -1.12
CA GLU A 49 6.69 -4.67 -0.17
C GLU A 49 6.21 -4.99 1.25
N HIS A 50 6.96 -4.59 2.28
CA HIS A 50 6.57 -4.82 3.68
C HIS A 50 6.00 -3.55 4.32
N ILE A 51 4.89 -3.64 5.04
CA ILE A 51 4.37 -2.56 5.90
C ILE A 51 5.41 -2.23 6.98
N GLN A 52 5.88 -3.27 7.68
CA GLN A 52 6.95 -3.23 8.66
C GLN A 52 8.20 -3.88 8.05
N HIS A 53 9.26 -3.09 7.87
CA HIS A 53 10.45 -3.56 7.17
C HIS A 53 11.05 -4.81 7.82
N LYS A 54 11.31 -5.84 7.00
CA LYS A 54 11.77 -7.18 7.44
C LYS A 54 13.01 -7.17 8.33
N ASP A 55 13.93 -6.23 8.15
CA ASP A 55 15.16 -6.18 8.95
C ASP A 55 14.89 -5.64 10.37
N ASN A 56 13.88 -4.79 10.53
CA ASN A 56 13.48 -4.24 11.82
C ASN A 56 12.46 -5.16 12.53
N PHE A 57 11.66 -5.90 11.75
CA PHE A 57 10.60 -6.79 12.23
C PHE A 57 10.71 -8.17 11.58
N PRO A 58 11.74 -8.97 11.92
CA PRO A 58 11.99 -10.27 11.29
C PRO A 58 10.85 -11.27 11.50
N ALA A 59 10.13 -11.16 12.62
CA ALA A 59 8.94 -11.98 12.89
C ALA A 59 7.78 -11.74 11.89
N LEU A 60 7.78 -10.60 11.18
CA LEU A 60 6.77 -10.25 10.20
C LEU A 60 7.28 -10.39 8.76
N ALA A 61 8.51 -10.86 8.55
CA ALA A 61 9.16 -10.87 7.25
C ALA A 61 8.43 -11.71 6.18
N PHE A 62 7.63 -12.68 6.63
CA PHE A 62 6.94 -13.65 5.78
C PHE A 62 5.42 -13.59 5.89
N GLU A 63 4.88 -12.71 6.73
CA GLU A 63 3.45 -12.67 7.06
C GLU A 63 2.65 -11.91 5.99
N TRP A 64 1.58 -12.54 5.49
CA TRP A 64 0.68 -11.96 4.49
C TRP A 64 0.12 -10.60 4.92
N SER A 65 -0.24 -10.49 6.20
CA SER A 65 -0.76 -9.26 6.79
C SER A 65 0.24 -8.09 6.67
N ASN A 66 1.54 -8.40 6.61
CA ASN A 66 2.62 -7.42 6.51
C ASN A 66 2.99 -7.05 5.06
N PHE A 67 2.35 -7.62 4.03
CA PHE A 67 2.72 -7.34 2.65
C PHE A 67 1.90 -6.24 1.97
N LEU A 68 2.45 -5.61 0.95
CA LEU A 68 1.81 -4.67 0.03
C LEU A 68 2.23 -4.99 -1.39
N LEU A 69 1.50 -4.48 -2.38
CA LEU A 69 1.95 -4.47 -3.76
C LEU A 69 2.43 -3.06 -4.11
N SER A 70 3.72 -2.87 -4.37
CA SER A 70 4.30 -1.53 -4.54
C SER A 70 4.99 -1.37 -5.88
N CYS A 71 4.83 -0.21 -6.54
CA CYS A 71 5.63 0.12 -7.71
C CYS A 71 7.03 0.58 -7.29
N THR A 72 8.00 0.54 -8.22
CA THR A 72 9.40 0.92 -7.95
C THR A 72 9.55 2.28 -7.29
N ASN A 73 8.77 3.28 -7.72
CA ASN A 73 8.83 4.64 -7.17
C ASN A 73 8.37 4.68 -5.71
N CYS A 74 7.19 4.14 -5.41
CA CYS A 74 6.65 4.14 -4.05
C CYS A 74 7.50 3.26 -3.12
N ASN A 75 7.98 2.11 -3.61
CA ASN A 75 8.89 1.26 -2.86
C ASN A 75 10.17 2.02 -2.48
N SER A 76 10.79 2.70 -3.46
CA SER A 76 12.02 3.45 -3.23
C SER A 76 11.85 4.64 -2.27
N ILE A 77 10.71 5.34 -2.34
CA ILE A 77 10.36 6.44 -1.43
C ILE A 77 10.19 5.92 0.01
N LYS A 78 9.40 4.85 0.16
CA LYS A 78 9.14 4.17 1.43
C LYS A 78 10.42 3.63 2.07
N GLY A 79 11.24 2.94 1.29
CA GLY A 79 12.45 2.28 1.74
C GLY A 79 12.23 1.45 3.01
N THR A 80 12.98 1.75 4.06
CA THR A 80 12.94 1.04 5.33
C THR A 80 11.95 1.61 6.35
N LYS A 81 11.25 2.71 6.02
CA LYS A 81 10.29 3.33 6.93
C LYS A 81 9.09 2.39 7.14
N ALA A 82 8.59 2.40 8.37
CA ALA A 82 7.37 1.69 8.72
C ALA A 82 6.15 2.45 8.18
N VAL A 83 5.16 1.72 7.69
CA VAL A 83 3.87 2.30 7.34
C VAL A 83 2.97 2.22 8.57
N THR A 84 2.82 3.34 9.26
CA THR A 84 2.00 3.48 10.46
C THR A 84 1.12 4.73 10.33
N ASP A 85 -0.03 4.74 11.01
CA ASP A 85 -0.90 5.92 11.16
C ASP A 85 -1.26 6.63 9.84
N THR A 86 -1.48 5.86 8.76
CA THR A 86 -1.90 6.41 7.47
C THR A 86 -2.96 5.57 6.80
N LEU A 87 -3.64 6.15 5.80
CA LEU A 87 -4.62 5.45 4.99
C LEU A 87 -3.95 4.79 3.79
N LEU A 88 -4.31 3.54 3.49
CA LEU A 88 -3.85 2.84 2.30
C LEU A 88 -5.03 2.38 1.45
N PRO A 89 -5.00 2.55 0.12
CA PRO A 89 -5.99 2.01 -0.80
C PRO A 89 -6.29 0.51 -0.65
N ASP A 90 -5.34 -0.28 -0.13
CA ASP A 90 -5.49 -1.73 0.06
C ASP A 90 -6.36 -2.13 1.26
N ARG A 91 -6.82 -1.17 2.06
CA ARG A 91 -7.61 -1.41 3.28
C ARG A 91 -8.61 -0.30 3.63
N ASP A 92 -8.39 0.91 3.10
CA ASP A 92 -9.18 2.10 3.42
C ASP A 92 -9.86 2.66 2.17
N ASN A 93 -11.06 3.21 2.34
CA ASN A 93 -11.66 4.06 1.31
C ASN A 93 -10.92 5.39 1.26
N THR A 94 -9.93 5.47 0.38
CA THR A 94 -9.12 6.66 0.16
C THR A 94 -9.68 7.59 -0.92
N TYR A 95 -10.80 7.23 -1.57
CA TYR A 95 -11.38 7.97 -2.68
C TYR A 95 -11.80 9.37 -2.27
N ASP A 96 -12.41 9.49 -1.10
CA ASP A 96 -12.94 10.76 -0.59
C ASP A 96 -11.84 11.65 -0.01
N VAL A 97 -10.63 11.11 0.17
CA VAL A 97 -9.50 11.79 0.81
C VAL A 97 -8.44 12.21 -0.19
N PHE A 98 -8.10 11.36 -1.15
CA PHE A 98 -6.96 11.57 -2.04
C PHE A 98 -7.36 11.82 -3.50
N MET A 99 -6.55 12.62 -4.19
CA MET A 99 -6.49 12.72 -5.64
C MET A 99 -5.26 11.96 -6.12
N TYR A 100 -5.47 10.98 -6.99
CA TYR A 100 -4.40 10.25 -7.65
C TYR A 100 -4.19 10.87 -9.02
N LEU A 101 -3.04 11.50 -9.19
CA LEU A 101 -2.69 12.23 -10.39
C LEU A 101 -1.86 11.36 -11.33
N GLU A 102 -1.75 11.81 -12.57
CA GLU A 102 -0.83 11.21 -13.54
C GLU A 102 0.60 11.15 -13.00
N GLY A 103 1.36 10.13 -13.38
CA GLY A 103 2.73 9.93 -12.90
C GLY A 103 2.83 9.28 -11.52
N GLY A 104 1.71 9.04 -10.82
CA GLY A 104 1.70 8.39 -9.51
C GLY A 104 1.83 9.36 -8.33
N PHE A 105 1.57 10.65 -8.55
CA PHE A 105 1.48 11.62 -7.48
C PHE A 105 0.15 11.48 -6.72
N ILE A 106 0.21 11.63 -5.41
CA ILE A 106 -0.95 11.60 -4.53
C ILE A 106 -1.07 12.99 -3.89
N GLN A 107 -2.28 13.53 -3.82
CA GLN A 107 -2.57 14.77 -3.11
C GLN A 107 -3.77 14.60 -2.21
N VAL A 108 -3.77 15.28 -1.06
CA VAL A 108 -4.99 15.40 -0.23
C VAL A 108 -5.97 16.30 -0.98
N LYS A 109 -7.23 15.88 -1.12
CA LYS A 109 -8.29 16.69 -1.71
C LYS A 109 -8.40 18.02 -0.97
N PRO A 110 -8.52 19.15 -1.70
CA PRO A 110 -8.73 20.45 -1.09
C PRO A 110 -10.16 20.53 -0.55
N ASP A 111 -10.38 20.02 0.66
CA ASP A 111 -11.66 20.12 1.34
C ASP A 111 -11.54 20.98 2.62
N ASN A 112 -12.56 21.83 2.81
CA ASN A 112 -12.78 22.60 4.03
C ASN A 112 -13.43 21.73 5.12
N ALA A 113 -13.95 20.55 4.77
CA ALA A 113 -14.55 19.59 5.70
C ALA A 113 -13.54 18.86 6.59
N PHE A 114 -12.24 18.86 6.22
CA PHE A 114 -11.21 18.22 7.04
C PHE A 114 -10.57 19.20 8.03
N THR A 115 -10.56 18.81 9.29
CA THR A 115 -9.83 19.49 10.36
C THR A 115 -8.32 19.47 10.11
N GLY A 116 -7.58 20.37 10.77
CA GLY A 116 -6.12 20.41 10.67
C GLY A 116 -5.45 19.09 11.09
N THR A 117 -6.02 18.39 12.07
CA THR A 117 -5.54 17.07 12.52
C THR A 117 -5.74 16.00 11.45
N GLN A 118 -6.91 15.95 10.81
CA GLN A 118 -7.18 15.02 9.71
C GLN A 118 -6.24 15.26 8.53
N LYS A 119 -6.01 16.54 8.16
CA LYS A 119 -5.07 16.89 7.08
C LYS A 119 -3.65 16.39 7.39
N LYS A 120 -3.17 16.53 8.63
CA LYS A 120 -1.85 15.98 9.03
C LYS A 120 -1.79 14.46 8.94
N PHE A 121 -2.84 13.77 9.38
CA PHE A 121 -2.95 12.31 9.27
C PHE A 121 -2.93 11.85 7.81
N PHE A 122 -3.71 12.50 6.93
CA PHE A 122 -3.74 12.17 5.50
C PHE A 122 -2.43 12.48 4.78
N GLN A 123 -1.65 13.45 5.24
CA GLN A 123 -0.34 13.75 4.68
C GLN A 123 0.73 12.70 4.99
N GLN A 124 0.49 11.76 5.92
CA GLN A 124 1.52 10.79 6.30
C GLN A 124 1.95 9.89 5.15
N ILE A 125 1.03 9.44 4.29
CA ILE A 125 1.36 8.63 3.10
C ILE A 125 2.30 9.37 2.12
N LEU A 126 2.24 10.70 2.09
CA LEU A 126 3.07 11.54 1.23
C LEU A 126 4.50 11.71 1.77
N ASN A 127 4.71 11.41 3.06
CA ASN A 127 5.99 11.54 3.75
C ASN A 127 6.65 10.17 4.02
N LEU A 128 6.06 9.11 3.48
CA LEU A 128 6.68 7.79 3.46
C LEU A 128 8.03 7.82 2.76
#